data_AF-A0A0G4FXF4-F1
#
_entry.id   AF-A0A0G4FXF4-F1
#
_cell.length_a   1.000
_cell.length_b   1.000
_cell.length_c   1.000
_cell.angle_alpha   90.00
_cell.angle_beta   90.00
_cell.angle_gamma   90.00
#
_symmetry.space_group_name_H-M   'P 1'
#
loop_
_entity.id
_entity.type
_entity.pdbx_description
1 polymer ?
#
loop_
_entity_poly.entity_id
_entity_poly.type
_entity_poly.pdbx_seq_one_letter_code
_entity_poly.pdbx_strand_id
1 'polypeptide(L)'
;MMLLGLAVTLALCVTGSNAFTSPTDTTQVRRLQPFGSSLSKSEYDDLCGLLGNNTTLTLLYKSSSAGTAYGDMLACVENKPNVVIVIRNAQYAFGAFISEGIRLPAFNSTTGMMPRWHGYESDVWFFSLAGHYENATKIEIDQQSQDVLVASQIWGNPMAPCFGGLVPRYNARVVVGRDLSLGRSLSGGCWPLSTDDIRKGRQSTDANDVPEGYMGVTDENGNALLGGSRQFIADEIEIFAVK
;
A
#
# COMPACT_ATOMS: atom_id res chain seq x y z
N MET A 1 31.72 -8.95 -66.18
CA MET A 1 30.65 -9.63 -65.45
C MET A 1 29.98 -8.62 -64.52
N MET A 2 28.68 -8.36 -64.72
CA MET A 2 27.64 -7.78 -63.81
C MET A 2 28.02 -6.48 -63.06
N LEU A 3 27.54 -5.26 -63.35
CA LEU A 3 26.22 -4.68 -63.69
C LEU A 3 25.20 -4.63 -62.53
N LEU A 4 25.05 -3.39 -62.01
CA LEU A 4 23.88 -2.72 -61.40
C LEU A 4 23.09 -3.35 -60.22
N GLY A 5 22.96 -2.53 -59.16
CA GLY A 5 21.69 -1.84 -58.87
C GLY A 5 20.78 -2.43 -57.78
N LEU A 6 20.73 -1.78 -56.61
CA LEU A 6 19.63 -1.89 -55.65
C LEU A 6 19.65 -0.62 -54.77
N ALA A 7 18.56 0.00 -54.33
CA ALA A 7 17.22 0.25 -54.84
C ALA A 7 16.71 1.39 -53.94
N VAL A 8 15.97 2.31 -54.54
CA VAL A 8 15.63 3.62 -54.00
C VAL A 8 14.58 3.54 -52.88
N THR A 9 14.83 4.29 -51.82
CA THR A 9 13.94 4.56 -50.68
C THR A 9 12.68 5.30 -51.14
N LEU A 10 11.50 4.70 -50.97
CA LEU A 10 10.21 5.36 -51.20
C LEU A 10 9.58 5.67 -49.83
N ALA A 11 9.65 6.95 -49.46
CA ALA A 11 8.96 7.52 -48.32
C ALA A 11 7.48 7.72 -48.66
N LEU A 12 6.59 7.01 -47.96
CA LEU A 12 5.15 7.24 -48.02
C LEU A 12 4.75 8.27 -46.96
N CYS A 13 4.58 9.51 -47.39
CA CYS A 13 3.89 10.54 -46.61
C CYS A 13 2.38 10.26 -46.67
N VAL A 14 1.83 9.67 -45.61
CA VAL A 14 0.37 9.56 -45.41
C VAL A 14 -0.09 10.80 -44.65
N THR A 15 -0.68 11.75 -45.37
CA THR A 15 -1.42 12.88 -44.78
C THR A 15 -2.83 12.41 -44.45
N GLY A 16 -3.02 11.93 -43.23
CA GLY A 16 -4.34 11.67 -42.66
C GLY A 16 -4.93 12.95 -42.08
N SER A 17 -6.00 13.45 -42.68
CA SER A 17 -6.79 14.57 -42.17
C SER A 17 -7.48 14.16 -40.86
N ASN A 18 -6.94 14.61 -39.73
CA ASN A 18 -7.60 14.46 -38.44
C ASN A 18 -8.79 15.42 -38.38
N ALA A 19 -9.99 14.86 -38.48
CA ALA A 19 -11.22 15.54 -38.07
C ALA A 19 -11.08 15.87 -36.58
N PHE A 20 -10.94 17.17 -36.29
CA PHE A 20 -10.89 17.73 -34.96
C PHE A 20 -12.27 17.60 -34.31
N THR A 21 -12.54 16.45 -33.69
CA THR A 21 -13.65 16.31 -32.74
C THR A 21 -13.26 17.10 -31.50
N SER A 22 -13.91 18.25 -31.28
CA SER A 22 -13.78 19.00 -30.02
C SER A 22 -14.05 18.05 -28.85
N PRO A 23 -13.14 17.96 -27.87
CA PRO A 23 -13.42 17.21 -26.66
C PRO A 23 -14.64 17.84 -26.01
N THR A 24 -15.70 17.06 -25.88
CA THR A 24 -16.88 17.39 -25.09
C THR A 24 -16.39 17.79 -23.70
N ASP A 25 -16.54 19.06 -23.38
CA ASP A 25 -16.18 19.70 -22.10
C ASP A 25 -17.06 19.08 -21.01
N THR A 26 -16.66 17.88 -20.61
CA THR A 26 -17.30 17.12 -19.55
C THR A 26 -16.81 17.79 -18.30
N THR A 27 -17.60 18.74 -17.80
CA THR A 27 -17.40 19.52 -16.57
C THR A 27 -16.66 18.69 -15.52
N GLN A 28 -15.32 18.72 -15.55
CA GLN A 28 -14.51 18.01 -14.58
C GLN A 28 -14.65 18.81 -13.32
N VAL A 29 -15.51 18.34 -12.41
CA VAL A 29 -15.55 18.83 -11.04
C VAL A 29 -14.14 18.67 -10.50
N ARG A 30 -13.41 19.79 -10.43
CA ARG A 30 -12.02 19.84 -10.02
C ARG A 30 -11.93 19.27 -8.62
N ARG A 31 -11.48 18.02 -8.50
CA ARG A 31 -11.26 17.41 -7.18
C ARG A 31 -10.15 18.18 -6.49
N LEU A 32 -10.46 18.67 -5.32
CA LEU A 32 -9.47 19.29 -4.47
C LEU A 32 -8.74 18.17 -3.74
N GLN A 33 -7.43 18.12 -3.94
CA GLN A 33 -6.55 17.27 -3.17
C GLN A 33 -6.73 17.59 -1.67
N PRO A 34 -6.80 16.58 -0.78
CA PRO A 34 -6.86 16.77 0.66
C PRO A 34 -5.72 17.68 1.12
N PHE A 35 -6.09 18.73 1.85
CA PHE A 35 -5.11 19.67 2.38
C PHE A 35 -4.08 18.94 3.25
N GLY A 36 -2.80 19.13 2.94
CA GLY A 36 -1.70 18.57 3.71
C GLY A 36 -1.20 17.19 3.26
N SER A 37 -1.81 16.55 2.25
CA SER A 37 -1.26 15.32 1.66
C SER A 37 0.05 15.61 0.91
N SER A 38 0.97 14.64 0.95
CA SER A 38 2.25 14.63 0.23
C SER A 38 2.15 14.02 -1.16
N LEU A 39 0.99 13.47 -1.54
CA LEU A 39 0.76 13.01 -2.92
C LEU A 39 0.86 14.19 -3.89
N SER A 40 1.44 13.95 -5.05
CA SER A 40 1.26 14.84 -6.19
C SER A 40 -0.20 14.80 -6.65
N LYS A 41 -0.61 15.80 -7.43
CA LYS A 41 -1.95 15.83 -7.99
C LYS A 41 -2.25 14.58 -8.85
N SER A 42 -1.28 14.15 -9.66
CA SER A 42 -1.44 12.94 -10.49
C SER A 42 -1.55 11.67 -9.65
N GLU A 43 -0.69 11.48 -8.63
CA GLU A 43 -0.80 10.32 -7.74
C GLU A 43 -2.15 10.27 -7.00
N TYR A 44 -2.68 11.45 -6.62
CA TYR A 44 -4.00 11.56 -6.01
C TYR A 44 -5.12 11.19 -6.99
N ASP A 45 -5.10 11.76 -8.19
CA ASP A 45 -6.11 11.50 -9.23
C ASP A 45 -6.08 10.01 -9.65
N ASP A 46 -4.88 9.43 -9.76
CA ASP A 46 -4.64 8.01 -10.04
C ASP A 46 -5.20 7.11 -8.93
N LEU A 47 -4.91 7.43 -7.67
CA LEU A 47 -5.44 6.68 -6.52
C LEU A 47 -6.97 6.72 -6.50
N CYS A 48 -7.57 7.88 -6.77
CA CYS A 48 -9.01 7.99 -6.95
C CYS A 48 -9.51 7.14 -8.13
N GLY A 49 -8.77 7.08 -9.24
CA GLY A 49 -9.10 6.22 -10.38
C GLY A 49 -9.17 4.74 -9.99
N LEU A 50 -8.21 4.26 -9.20
CA LEU A 50 -8.17 2.87 -8.70
C LEU A 50 -9.32 2.54 -7.74
N LEU A 51 -9.72 3.50 -6.91
CA LEU A 51 -10.81 3.35 -5.93
C LEU A 51 -12.21 3.50 -6.56
N GLY A 52 -12.25 4.03 -7.78
CA GLY A 52 -13.48 4.38 -8.49
C GLY A 52 -13.60 5.90 -8.66
N ASN A 53 -13.91 6.30 -9.89
CA ASN A 53 -13.97 7.70 -10.30
C ASN A 53 -14.99 8.59 -9.57
N ASN A 54 -15.67 8.17 -8.50
CA ASN A 54 -16.53 9.04 -7.69
C ASN A 54 -16.13 9.09 -6.22
N THR A 55 -14.97 8.52 -5.89
CA THR A 55 -14.48 8.44 -4.51
C THR A 55 -13.96 9.80 -4.02
N THR A 56 -14.29 10.11 -2.77
CA THR A 56 -13.69 11.22 -2.02
C THR A 56 -12.76 10.68 -0.95
N LEU A 57 -11.52 11.16 -0.94
CA LEU A 57 -10.52 10.81 0.07
C LEU A 57 -10.48 11.89 1.17
N THR A 58 -10.46 11.45 2.42
CA THR A 58 -10.23 12.32 3.58
C THR A 58 -8.97 11.86 4.30
N LEU A 59 -7.95 12.73 4.37
CA LEU A 59 -6.72 12.43 5.11
C LEU A 59 -7.04 12.30 6.60
N LEU A 60 -6.78 11.12 7.17
CA LEU A 60 -6.98 10.83 8.60
C LEU A 60 -5.68 10.98 9.38
N TYR A 61 -4.58 10.49 8.81
CA TYR A 61 -3.29 10.40 9.47
C TYR A 61 -2.18 10.71 8.48
N LYS A 62 -1.15 11.40 8.96
CA LYS A 62 0.10 11.66 8.24
C LYS A 62 1.25 11.61 9.23
N SER A 63 2.21 10.72 9.01
CA SER A 63 3.27 10.44 9.99
C SER A 63 4.14 11.66 10.33
N SER A 64 4.41 12.54 9.37
CA SER A 64 5.17 13.78 9.62
C SER A 64 4.42 14.84 10.44
N SER A 65 3.08 14.76 10.51
CA SER A 65 2.25 15.71 11.26
C SER A 65 1.76 15.16 12.58
N ALA A 66 1.37 13.88 12.61
CA ALA A 66 0.74 13.25 13.78
C ALA A 66 1.76 12.54 14.68
N GLY A 67 2.99 12.32 14.20
CA GLY A 67 3.98 11.48 14.87
C GLY A 67 4.09 10.12 14.18
N THR A 68 5.10 9.35 14.59
CA THR A 68 5.42 8.06 13.94
C THR A 68 5.14 6.88 14.86
N ALA A 69 4.58 7.10 16.05
CA ALA A 69 4.29 6.01 16.97
C ALA A 69 2.99 5.29 16.55
N TYR A 70 2.93 3.99 16.83
CA TYR A 70 1.73 3.19 16.58
C TYR A 70 0.48 3.75 17.26
N GLY A 71 0.63 4.28 18.47
CA GLY A 71 -0.46 4.96 19.19
C GLY A 71 -0.98 6.21 18.46
N ASP A 72 -0.09 7.00 17.85
CA ASP A 72 -0.46 8.21 17.11
C ASP A 72 -1.33 7.86 15.89
N MET A 73 -0.93 6.82 15.15
CA MET A 73 -1.69 6.30 14.02
C MET A 73 -3.08 5.83 14.46
N LEU A 74 -3.15 4.98 15.49
CA LEU A 74 -4.42 4.43 15.99
C LEU A 74 -5.39 5.52 16.42
N ALA A 75 -4.93 6.54 17.14
CA ALA A 75 -5.76 7.64 17.61
C ALA A 75 -6.53 8.34 16.46
N CYS A 76 -6.00 8.28 15.23
CA CYS A 76 -6.61 8.87 14.04
C CYS A 76 -7.50 7.89 13.25
N VAL A 77 -7.13 6.60 13.18
CA VAL A 77 -7.67 5.66 12.18
C VAL A 77 -8.53 4.54 12.78
N GLU A 78 -8.52 4.36 14.09
CA GLU A 78 -9.23 3.26 14.74
C GLU A 78 -10.72 3.27 14.38
N ASN A 79 -11.26 2.09 14.04
CA ASN A 79 -12.67 1.86 13.75
C ASN A 79 -13.23 2.70 12.57
N LYS A 80 -12.35 3.16 11.67
CA LYS A 80 -12.74 3.77 10.40
C LYS A 80 -12.78 2.67 9.32
N PRO A 81 -13.94 2.40 8.69
CA PRO A 81 -13.99 1.49 7.55
C PRO A 81 -13.42 2.15 6.30
N ASN A 82 -13.19 1.33 5.26
CA ASN A 82 -12.72 1.74 3.93
C ASN A 82 -11.51 2.68 4.02
N VAL A 83 -10.39 2.13 4.51
CA VAL A 83 -9.16 2.90 4.66
C VAL A 83 -8.17 2.56 3.55
N VAL A 84 -7.41 3.56 3.15
CA VAL A 84 -6.28 3.42 2.24
C VAL A 84 -5.03 3.85 2.98
N ILE A 85 -4.06 2.95 3.06
CA ILE A 85 -2.72 3.25 3.57
C ILE A 85 -1.85 3.55 2.36
N VAL A 86 -1.26 4.74 2.30
CA VAL A 86 -0.27 5.14 1.30
C VAL A 86 1.09 5.29 1.97
N ILE A 87 2.10 4.68 1.37
CA ILE A 87 3.48 4.63 1.85
C ILE A 87 4.37 5.25 0.79
N ARG A 88 5.18 6.24 1.21
CA ARG A 88 6.26 6.78 0.39
C ARG A 88 7.59 6.26 0.87
N ASN A 89 8.40 5.76 -0.05
CA ASN A 89 9.78 5.36 0.22
C ASN A 89 10.66 5.68 -0.99
N ALA A 90 11.51 6.70 -0.87
CA ALA A 90 12.29 7.27 -1.96
C ALA A 90 11.41 7.62 -3.17
N GLN A 91 11.66 7.02 -4.34
CA GLN A 91 10.87 7.22 -5.56
C GLN A 91 9.54 6.45 -5.61
N TYR A 92 9.28 5.59 -4.63
CA TYR A 92 8.13 4.70 -4.65
C TYR A 92 6.96 5.28 -3.86
N ALA A 93 5.76 5.18 -4.46
CA ALA A 93 4.48 5.45 -3.80
C ALA A 93 3.58 4.23 -4.01
N PHE A 94 3.22 3.55 -2.92
CA PHE A 94 2.48 2.29 -2.95
C PHE A 94 1.64 2.15 -1.68
N GLY A 95 0.80 1.13 -1.60
CA GLY A 95 -0.04 0.97 -0.44
C GLY A 95 -1.02 -0.17 -0.50
N ALA A 96 -2.01 -0.10 0.38
CA ALA A 96 -3.09 -1.09 0.48
C ALA A 96 -4.44 -0.41 0.75
N PHE A 97 -5.50 -0.96 0.18
CA PHE A 97 -6.87 -0.70 0.58
C PHE A 97 -7.36 -1.78 1.55
N ILE A 98 -8.18 -1.38 2.52
CA ILE A 98 -8.77 -2.27 3.53
C ILE A 98 -10.24 -1.87 3.75
N SER A 99 -11.18 -2.71 3.31
CA SER A 99 -12.62 -2.42 3.45
C SER A 99 -13.08 -2.33 4.90
N GLU A 100 -12.60 -3.23 5.77
CA GLU A 100 -13.02 -3.29 7.17
C GLU A 100 -12.27 -2.32 8.10
N GLY A 101 -11.29 -1.57 7.57
CA GLY A 101 -10.51 -0.63 8.38
C GLY A 101 -9.41 -1.28 9.22
N ILE A 102 -8.92 -0.53 10.22
CA ILE A 102 -8.02 -1.02 11.26
C ILE A 102 -8.81 -1.19 12.56
N ARG A 103 -8.90 -2.44 13.06
CA ARG A 103 -9.67 -2.80 14.26
C ARG A 103 -8.77 -3.37 15.34
N LEU A 104 -8.75 -2.73 16.51
CA LEU A 104 -8.01 -3.23 17.66
C LEU A 104 -8.65 -4.49 18.25
N PRO A 105 -7.87 -5.31 18.97
CA PRO A 105 -8.41 -6.42 19.73
C PRO A 105 -9.41 -5.95 20.78
N ALA A 106 -10.64 -6.48 20.72
CA ALA A 106 -11.65 -6.22 21.73
C ALA A 106 -11.34 -7.01 23.02
N PHE A 107 -11.70 -6.42 24.16
CA PHE A 107 -11.64 -7.10 25.45
C PHE A 107 -12.58 -8.31 25.46
N ASN A 108 -12.07 -9.47 25.86
CA ASN A 108 -12.89 -10.66 26.01
C ASN A 108 -13.38 -10.77 27.47
N SER A 109 -14.66 -10.45 27.68
CA SER A 109 -15.28 -10.49 29.01
C SER A 109 -15.35 -11.89 29.61
N THR A 110 -15.38 -12.94 28.78
CA THR A 110 -15.46 -14.33 29.24
C THR A 110 -14.12 -14.82 29.80
N THR A 111 -13.01 -14.47 29.16
CA THR A 111 -11.68 -14.85 29.63
C THR A 111 -11.06 -13.82 30.57
N GLY A 112 -11.61 -12.59 30.62
CA GLY A 112 -11.01 -11.46 31.33
C GLY A 112 -9.69 -11.01 30.71
N MET A 113 -9.41 -11.42 29.47
CA MET A 113 -8.14 -11.16 28.79
C MET A 113 -8.36 -10.27 27.57
N MET A 114 -7.40 -9.40 27.28
CA MET A 114 -7.32 -8.72 26.00
C MET A 114 -6.36 -9.48 25.08
N PRO A 115 -6.81 -9.95 23.89
CA PRO A 115 -5.94 -10.62 22.95
C PRO A 115 -4.79 -9.70 22.54
N ARG A 116 -3.60 -10.29 22.32
CA ARG A 116 -2.44 -9.54 21.82
C ARG A 116 -2.64 -9.06 20.39
N TRP A 117 -3.48 -9.77 19.63
CA TRP A 117 -3.71 -9.56 18.22
C TRP A 117 -5.17 -9.80 17.88
N HIS A 118 -5.63 -9.11 16.86
CA HIS A 118 -6.91 -9.35 16.24
C HIS A 118 -6.67 -9.59 14.75
N GLY A 119 -6.94 -10.82 14.33
CA GLY A 119 -6.96 -11.20 12.92
C GLY A 119 -8.40 -11.22 12.44
N TYR A 120 -8.65 -10.67 11.26
CA TYR A 120 -9.94 -10.73 10.60
C TYR A 120 -9.79 -10.73 9.09
N GLU A 121 -10.77 -11.31 8.40
CA GLU A 121 -10.91 -11.23 6.95
C GLU A 121 -11.41 -9.82 6.59
N SER A 122 -10.89 -9.29 5.48
CA SER A 122 -11.28 -8.00 4.91
C SER A 122 -10.96 -8.01 3.43
N ASP A 123 -11.74 -7.33 2.59
CA ASP A 123 -11.32 -7.12 1.21
C ASP A 123 -10.07 -6.25 1.20
N VAL A 124 -8.98 -6.83 0.72
CA VAL A 124 -7.64 -6.22 0.68
C VAL A 124 -7.08 -6.37 -0.72
N TRP A 125 -6.49 -5.27 -1.21
CA TRP A 125 -5.69 -5.26 -2.42
C TRP A 125 -4.58 -4.24 -2.28
N PHE A 126 -3.48 -4.45 -3.01
CA PHE A 126 -2.35 -3.53 -3.03
C PHE A 126 -2.39 -2.64 -4.26
N PHE A 127 -1.61 -1.57 -4.22
CA PHE A 127 -1.43 -0.72 -5.39
C PHE A 127 -0.05 -0.09 -5.42
N SER A 128 0.33 0.31 -6.63
CA SER A 128 1.48 1.17 -6.88
C SER A 128 1.02 2.39 -7.65
N LEU A 129 1.35 3.57 -7.14
CA LEU A 129 1.11 4.86 -7.82
C LEU A 129 2.36 5.34 -8.57
N ALA A 130 3.55 5.01 -8.09
CA ALA A 130 4.81 5.48 -8.71
C ALA A 130 5.95 4.46 -8.58
N GLY A 131 6.78 4.41 -9.62
CA GLY A 131 8.10 3.75 -9.63
C GLY A 131 8.13 2.28 -10.03
N HIS A 132 6.99 1.58 -10.06
CA HIS A 132 6.95 0.14 -10.38
C HIS A 132 6.31 -0.19 -11.72
N TYR A 133 5.43 0.69 -12.20
CA TYR A 133 4.66 0.53 -13.41
C TYR A 133 4.65 1.86 -14.17
N GLU A 134 4.33 1.82 -15.46
CA GLU A 134 4.15 3.03 -16.27
C GLU A 134 2.94 3.85 -15.78
N ASN A 135 1.87 3.16 -15.37
CA ASN A 135 0.64 3.76 -14.86
C ASN A 135 0.35 3.25 -13.44
N ALA A 136 -0.46 3.99 -12.68
CA ALA A 136 -0.96 3.51 -11.41
C ALA A 136 -1.69 2.18 -11.59
N THR A 137 -1.35 1.20 -10.75
CA THR A 137 -1.73 -0.20 -10.94
C THR A 137 -2.31 -0.77 -9.66
N LYS A 138 -3.49 -1.38 -9.79
CA LYS A 138 -4.12 -2.21 -8.76
C LYS A 138 -3.55 -3.62 -8.83
N ILE A 139 -3.28 -4.20 -7.66
CA ILE A 139 -2.70 -5.53 -7.48
C ILE A 139 -3.68 -6.31 -6.61
N GLU A 140 -4.45 -7.19 -7.25
CA GLU A 140 -5.35 -8.11 -6.55
C GLU A 140 -4.51 -9.23 -5.91
N ILE A 141 -4.89 -9.65 -4.71
CA ILE A 141 -4.25 -10.78 -4.02
C ILE A 141 -5.23 -11.90 -3.80
N ASP A 142 -4.72 -13.13 -3.69
CA ASP A 142 -5.55 -14.30 -3.43
C ASP A 142 -6.43 -14.12 -2.18
N GLN A 143 -7.66 -14.60 -2.26
CA GLN A 143 -8.66 -14.45 -1.20
C GLN A 143 -8.17 -15.03 0.14
N GLN A 144 -7.36 -16.10 0.12
CA GLN A 144 -6.83 -16.70 1.35
C GLN A 144 -5.79 -15.83 2.05
N SER A 145 -5.23 -14.84 1.34
CA SER A 145 -4.27 -13.87 1.86
C SER A 145 -4.93 -12.56 2.28
N GLN A 146 -6.25 -12.38 2.05
CA GLN A 146 -6.99 -11.16 2.39
C GLN A 146 -7.35 -11.10 3.89
N ASP A 147 -6.32 -11.12 4.74
CA ASP A 147 -6.41 -10.94 6.18
C ASP A 147 -5.74 -9.65 6.65
N VAL A 148 -6.23 -9.12 7.78
CA VAL A 148 -5.61 -8.01 8.49
C VAL A 148 -5.35 -8.47 9.91
N LEU A 149 -4.12 -8.27 10.38
CA LEU A 149 -3.72 -8.53 11.76
C LEU A 149 -3.28 -7.24 12.43
N VAL A 150 -3.90 -6.93 13.57
CA VAL A 150 -3.65 -5.69 14.32
C VAL A 150 -3.20 -6.04 15.74
N ALA A 151 -2.07 -5.49 16.17
CA ALA A 151 -1.54 -5.68 17.52
C ALA A 151 -2.29 -4.79 18.53
N SER A 152 -2.46 -5.28 19.76
CA SER A 152 -2.95 -4.47 20.87
C SER A 152 -1.96 -3.34 21.23
N GLN A 153 -2.51 -2.19 21.68
CA GLN A 153 -1.73 -1.05 22.17
C GLN A 153 -1.16 -1.26 23.59
N ILE A 154 -1.83 -2.05 24.44
CA ILE A 154 -1.52 -2.15 25.89
C ILE A 154 -0.25 -2.99 26.16
N TRP A 155 0.28 -3.69 25.16
CA TRP A 155 1.49 -4.49 25.31
C TRP A 155 2.76 -3.64 25.15
N GLY A 156 3.09 -2.91 26.23
CA GLY A 156 4.40 -2.32 26.50
C GLY A 156 5.26 -3.13 27.49
N ASN A 157 4.82 -4.31 27.92
CA ASN A 157 5.57 -5.16 28.84
C ASN A 157 6.23 -6.36 28.10
N PRO A 158 7.54 -6.31 27.82
CA PRO A 158 8.27 -7.35 27.08
C PRO A 158 8.39 -8.69 27.84
N MET A 159 7.94 -8.77 29.09
CA MET A 159 8.17 -9.91 29.98
C MET A 159 7.05 -10.94 30.05
N ALA A 160 5.92 -10.81 29.34
CA ALA A 160 4.93 -11.89 29.41
C ALA A 160 5.34 -13.04 28.48
N PRO A 161 5.76 -14.17 29.05
CA PRO A 161 6.22 -15.31 28.26
C PRO A 161 5.13 -15.74 27.28
N CYS A 162 5.52 -15.87 26.02
CA CYS A 162 4.68 -16.47 24.98
C CYS A 162 4.61 -17.98 25.24
N PHE A 163 3.95 -18.41 26.30
CA PHE A 163 3.78 -19.84 26.57
C PHE A 163 2.74 -20.41 25.60
N GLY A 164 3.22 -21.19 24.64
CA GLY A 164 2.48 -22.32 24.06
C GLY A 164 1.45 -22.05 22.95
N GLY A 165 1.29 -20.82 22.46
CA GLY A 165 0.36 -20.51 21.37
C GLY A 165 1.03 -19.75 20.25
N LEU A 166 0.85 -20.23 19.00
CA LEU A 166 1.26 -19.63 17.72
C LEU A 166 1.62 -18.14 17.86
N VAL A 167 2.91 -17.86 18.09
CA VAL A 167 3.39 -16.48 18.02
C VAL A 167 3.16 -16.06 16.57
N PRO A 168 2.38 -15.00 16.29
CA PRO A 168 2.21 -14.57 14.92
C PRO A 168 3.59 -14.31 14.33
N ARG A 169 3.89 -14.98 13.21
CA ARG A 169 5.17 -14.90 12.46
C ARG A 169 5.51 -13.47 12.04
N TYR A 170 4.57 -12.56 12.23
CA TYR A 170 4.56 -11.20 11.79
C TYR A 170 4.88 -10.32 12.98
N ASN A 171 6.18 -10.18 13.24
CA ASN A 171 6.81 -9.28 14.19
C ASN A 171 6.50 -7.80 13.88
N ALA A 172 5.24 -7.39 13.89
CA ALA A 172 4.73 -6.12 13.36
C ALA A 172 3.69 -5.50 14.30
N ARG A 173 3.17 -4.33 13.98
CA ARG A 173 2.01 -3.72 14.65
C ARG A 173 0.74 -3.88 13.81
N VAL A 174 0.88 -3.77 12.49
CA VAL A 174 -0.19 -4.02 11.52
C VAL A 174 0.36 -4.92 10.43
N VAL A 175 -0.45 -5.89 9.99
CA VAL A 175 -0.20 -6.75 8.83
C VAL A 175 -1.43 -6.68 7.94
N VAL A 176 -1.21 -6.51 6.64
CA VAL A 176 -2.25 -6.38 5.63
C VAL A 176 -1.91 -7.33 4.50
N GLY A 177 -2.81 -8.23 4.16
CA GLY A 177 -2.67 -9.09 2.99
C GLY A 177 -1.53 -10.11 3.09
N ARG A 178 -1.08 -10.46 4.31
CA ARG A 178 0.18 -11.19 4.66
C ARG A 178 1.51 -10.56 4.21
N ASP A 179 1.46 -9.71 3.19
CA ASP A 179 2.61 -9.25 2.45
C ASP A 179 3.10 -7.89 2.94
N LEU A 180 2.21 -7.02 3.38
CA LEU A 180 2.55 -5.71 3.94
C LEU A 180 2.50 -5.75 5.47
N SER A 181 3.56 -5.30 6.12
CA SER A 181 3.62 -5.17 7.57
C SER A 181 4.27 -3.84 7.98
N LEU A 182 3.73 -3.21 9.03
CA LEU A 182 4.16 -1.92 9.59
C LEU A 182 4.53 -2.06 11.06
N GLY A 183 5.46 -1.24 11.56
CA GLY A 183 5.97 -1.33 12.93
C GLY A 183 6.84 -2.58 13.19
N ARG A 184 7.53 -3.08 12.15
CA ARG A 184 8.36 -4.29 12.25
C ARG A 184 9.76 -3.99 12.75
N SER A 185 10.26 -4.77 13.72
CA SER A 185 11.67 -4.66 14.11
C SER A 185 12.57 -5.26 13.03
N LEU A 186 13.61 -4.52 12.67
CA LEU A 186 14.62 -4.94 11.69
C LEU A 186 15.73 -5.79 12.31
N SER A 187 15.87 -5.78 13.65
CA SER A 187 16.86 -6.59 14.35
C SER A 187 16.38 -8.04 14.43
N GLY A 188 17.06 -8.97 13.75
CA GLY A 188 16.75 -10.41 13.76
C GLY A 188 16.96 -11.14 15.09
N GLY A 189 16.92 -10.45 16.24
CA GLY A 189 17.08 -11.03 17.58
C GLY A 189 15.74 -11.27 18.28
N CYS A 190 15.68 -12.29 19.15
CA CYS A 190 14.51 -12.59 19.99
C CYS A 190 14.09 -11.38 20.84
N TRP A 191 12.84 -10.91 20.66
CA TRP A 191 11.98 -10.10 21.56
C TRP A 191 12.57 -8.86 22.27
N PRO A 192 11.88 -7.70 22.30
CA PRO A 192 10.59 -7.38 21.66
C PRO A 192 10.74 -7.12 20.15
N LEU A 193 9.91 -7.79 19.35
CA LEU A 193 10.11 -7.93 17.91
C LEU A 193 9.34 -6.91 17.04
N SER A 194 8.56 -6.01 17.65
CA SER A 194 7.94 -4.88 16.95
C SER A 194 8.52 -3.57 17.48
N THR A 195 8.54 -2.55 16.62
CA THR A 195 8.89 -1.18 17.01
C THR A 195 7.61 -0.37 17.11
N ASP A 196 7.62 0.68 17.92
CA ASP A 196 6.53 1.65 17.91
C ASP A 196 6.56 2.53 16.67
N ASP A 197 7.70 2.65 15.98
CA ASP A 197 7.81 3.43 14.74
C ASP A 197 7.13 2.70 13.57
N ILE A 198 5.91 3.13 13.21
CA ILE A 198 5.11 2.49 12.16
C ILE A 198 5.72 2.60 10.76
N ARG A 199 6.72 3.47 10.56
CA ARG A 199 7.40 3.62 9.28
C ARG A 199 8.30 2.44 8.95
N LYS A 200 8.73 1.68 9.96
CA LYS A 200 9.52 0.47 9.73
C LYS A 200 8.59 -0.63 9.24
N GLY A 201 8.79 -1.04 7.99
CA GLY A 201 7.91 -1.99 7.34
C GLY A 201 8.64 -3.13 6.67
N ARG A 202 7.84 -4.10 6.25
CA ARG A 202 8.24 -5.15 5.31
C ARG A 202 7.12 -5.34 4.31
N GLN A 203 7.48 -5.37 3.03
CA GLN A 203 6.56 -5.65 1.93
C GLN A 203 7.22 -6.63 0.96
N SER A 204 6.44 -7.60 0.46
CA SER A 204 6.86 -8.60 -0.52
C SER A 204 5.61 -9.23 -1.12
N THR A 205 5.25 -8.90 -2.36
CA THR A 205 4.06 -9.46 -3.03
C THR A 205 4.44 -10.70 -3.82
N ASP A 206 3.69 -11.80 -3.62
CA ASP A 206 3.93 -13.07 -4.29
C ASP A 206 3.96 -12.89 -5.82
N ALA A 207 4.92 -13.53 -6.49
CA ALA A 207 5.10 -13.43 -7.94
C ALA A 207 3.84 -13.79 -8.74
N ASN A 208 2.95 -14.64 -8.20
CA ASN A 208 1.70 -15.01 -8.85
C ASN A 208 0.62 -13.92 -8.80
N ASP A 209 0.72 -12.98 -7.85
CA ASP A 209 -0.22 -11.88 -7.69
C ASP A 209 0.23 -10.60 -8.43
N VAL A 210 1.47 -10.56 -8.94
CA VAL A 210 2.04 -9.38 -9.61
C VAL A 210 1.48 -9.23 -11.02
N PRO A 211 0.77 -8.12 -11.35
CA PRO A 211 0.31 -7.85 -12.71
C PRO A 211 1.46 -7.72 -13.71
N GLU A 212 1.15 -8.03 -14.98
CA GLU A 212 2.06 -7.81 -16.10
C GLU A 212 2.52 -6.34 -16.18
N GLY A 213 3.76 -6.13 -16.65
CA GLY A 213 4.34 -4.80 -16.78
C GLY A 213 5.03 -4.27 -15.51
N TYR A 214 5.22 -5.10 -14.49
CA TYR A 214 6.04 -4.74 -13.33
C TYR A 214 7.50 -4.54 -13.77
N MET A 215 8.03 -3.35 -13.50
CA MET A 215 9.41 -2.94 -13.81
C MET A 215 10.22 -2.61 -12.54
N GLY A 216 9.65 -2.88 -11.37
CA GLY A 216 10.27 -2.61 -10.07
C GLY A 216 11.31 -3.65 -9.64
N VAL A 217 11.72 -3.56 -8.38
CA VAL A 217 12.70 -4.49 -7.79
C VAL A 217 12.01 -5.81 -7.42
N THR A 218 12.62 -6.93 -7.77
CA THR A 218 12.18 -8.27 -7.34
C THR A 218 13.22 -8.94 -6.41
N ASP A 219 12.76 -9.85 -5.55
CA ASP A 219 13.66 -10.70 -4.74
C ASP A 219 14.12 -11.97 -5.48
N GLU A 220 14.92 -12.82 -4.84
CA GLU A 220 15.40 -14.07 -5.44
C GLU A 220 14.30 -15.09 -5.82
N ASN A 221 13.08 -14.92 -5.31
CA ASN A 221 11.93 -15.77 -5.62
C ASN A 221 11.03 -15.13 -6.70
N GLY A 222 11.40 -13.95 -7.21
CA GLY A 222 10.58 -13.19 -8.16
C GLY A 222 9.47 -12.37 -7.51
N ASN A 223 9.41 -12.28 -6.17
CA ASN A 223 8.39 -11.48 -5.50
C ASN A 223 8.64 -9.99 -5.74
N ALA A 224 7.57 -9.23 -5.98
CA ALA A 224 7.66 -7.78 -6.15
C ALA A 224 7.90 -7.06 -4.82
N LEU A 225 8.88 -6.16 -4.81
CA LEU A 225 9.24 -5.33 -3.66
C LEU A 225 8.84 -3.87 -3.94
N LEU A 226 7.60 -3.53 -3.59
CA LEU A 226 7.03 -2.18 -3.74
C LEU A 226 7.74 -1.12 -2.89
N GLY A 227 8.42 -1.54 -1.81
CA GLY A 227 9.31 -0.67 -1.04
C GLY A 227 10.70 -0.52 -1.64
N GLY A 228 10.99 -1.08 -2.82
CA GLY A 228 12.34 -1.20 -3.39
C GLY A 228 13.24 -2.20 -2.67
N SER A 229 12.81 -2.71 -1.52
CA SER A 229 13.49 -3.69 -0.70
C SER A 229 12.49 -4.40 0.21
N ARG A 230 12.84 -5.60 0.67
CA ARG A 230 11.95 -6.41 1.52
C ARG A 230 11.68 -5.76 2.88
N GLN A 231 12.61 -4.97 3.38
CA GLN A 231 12.49 -4.24 4.64
C GLN A 231 12.81 -2.78 4.36
N PHE A 232 11.95 -1.87 4.79
CA PHE A 232 12.09 -0.45 4.50
C PHE A 232 11.77 0.40 5.73
N ILE A 233 12.20 1.65 5.69
CA ILE A 233 11.74 2.71 6.59
C ILE A 233 11.07 3.75 5.69
N ALA A 234 9.75 3.86 5.78
CA ALA A 234 9.01 4.80 4.97
C ALA A 234 9.41 6.25 5.30
N ASP A 235 9.49 7.08 4.26
CA ASP A 235 9.66 8.53 4.41
C ASP A 235 8.38 9.17 4.96
N GLU A 236 7.22 8.67 4.52
CA GLU A 236 5.90 9.14 4.92
C GLU A 236 4.89 8.00 4.86
N ILE A 237 3.98 7.98 5.83
CA ILE A 237 2.77 7.16 5.80
C ILE A 237 1.56 8.08 5.92
N GLU A 238 0.66 7.98 4.96
CA GLU A 238 -0.63 8.66 4.94
C GLU A 238 -1.75 7.64 4.99
N ILE A 239 -2.79 7.90 5.77
CA ILE A 239 -3.97 7.04 5.80
C ILE A 239 -5.20 7.89 5.49
N PHE A 240 -6.00 7.43 4.54
CA PHE A 240 -7.20 8.11 4.09
C PHE A 240 -8.44 7.27 4.40
N ALA A 241 -9.54 7.95 4.74
CA ALA A 241 -10.88 7.37 4.63
C ALA A 241 -11.39 7.54 3.21
N VAL A 242 -12.04 6.49 2.70
CA VAL A 242 -12.70 6.43 1.40
C VAL A 242 -14.20 6.63 1.62
N LYS A 243 -14.80 7.55 0.87
CA LYS A 243 -16.25 7.80 0.84
C LYS A 243 -16.80 7.77 -0.57
#